data_AF-A0A845S762-F1
#
_entry.id   AF-A0A845S762-F1
#
_cell.length_a   1.000
_cell.length_b   1.000
_cell.length_c   1.000
_cell.angle_alpha   90.00
_cell.angle_beta   90.00
_cell.angle_gamma   90.00
#
_symmetry.space_group_name_H-M   'P 1'
#
loop_
_entity.id
_entity.type
_entity.pdbx_description
1 polymer ?
#
loop_
_entity_poly.entity_id
_entity_poly.type
_entity_poly.pdbx_seq_one_letter_code
_entity_poly.pdbx_strand_id
1 'polypeptide(L)' 'MKKIIIILSVILLNQSLLFAQTENKTTASEIRKSAKSDICYAPSSKSYKKVKKFTTYKTLDECVAAGGKLPKAPAKKKAA' A
#
# COMPACT_ATOMS: atom_id res chain seq x y z
N MET A 1 42.23 21.46 4.03
CA MET A 1 41.62 21.33 2.68
C MET A 1 41.36 19.89 2.27
N LYS A 2 42.38 19.03 2.11
CA LYS A 2 42.20 17.62 1.66
C LYS A 2 41.33 16.76 2.61
N LYS A 3 41.42 16.97 3.93
CA LYS A 3 40.64 16.24 4.94
C LYS A 3 39.13 16.56 4.90
N ILE A 4 38.77 17.78 4.54
CA ILE A 4 37.35 18.22 4.40
C ILE A 4 36.72 17.56 3.17
N ILE A 5 37.50 17.41 2.08
CA ILE A 5 37.06 16.72 0.85
C ILE A 5 36.76 15.24 1.13
N ILE A 6 37.57 14.57 1.94
CA ILE A 6 37.37 13.14 2.31
C ILE A 6 36.14 12.96 3.21
N ILE A 7 35.88 13.89 4.14
CA ILE A 7 34.70 13.82 5.02
C ILE A 7 33.41 14.05 4.22
N LEU A 8 33.41 14.99 3.26
CA LEU A 8 32.27 15.24 2.38
C LEU A 8 31.93 14.04 1.49
N SER A 9 32.93 13.31 0.97
CA SER A 9 32.69 12.14 0.11
C SER A 9 32.09 10.96 0.86
N VAL A 10 32.47 10.74 2.12
CA VAL A 10 31.94 9.65 2.96
C VAL A 10 30.48 9.90 3.34
N ILE A 11 30.09 11.16 3.57
CA ILE A 11 28.70 11.53 3.91
C ILE A 11 27.77 11.32 2.71
N LEU A 12 28.22 11.63 1.48
CA LEU A 12 27.44 11.42 0.25
C LEU A 12 27.20 9.93 -0.08
N LEU A 13 28.13 9.04 0.24
CA LEU A 13 27.99 7.59 0.02
C LEU A 13 27.02 6.92 1.02
N ASN A 14 26.85 7.48 2.22
CA ASN A 14 26.03 6.88 3.28
C ASN A 14 24.52 7.10 3.09
N GLN A 15 24.13 8.16 2.38
CA GLN A 15 22.71 8.51 2.17
C GLN A 15 22.01 7.61 1.13
N SER A 16 22.74 6.78 0.39
CA SER A 16 22.19 5.85 -0.60
C SER A 16 21.55 4.61 0.02
N LEU A 17 21.87 4.27 1.28
CA LEU A 17 21.40 3.03 1.92
C LEU A 17 20.05 3.18 2.65
N LEU A 18 19.50 4.40 2.73
CA LEU A 18 18.26 4.68 3.47
C LEU A 18 17.01 4.82 2.59
N PHE A 19 17.12 4.65 1.28
CA PHE A 19 15.99 4.64 0.34
C PHE A 19 15.78 3.26 -0.29
N ALA A 20 15.80 2.20 0.52
CA ALA A 20 15.21 0.93 0.15
C ALA A 20 13.96 0.73 0.99
N GLN A 21 12.81 0.58 0.33
CA GLN A 21 11.47 0.28 0.87
C GLN A 21 10.57 1.47 1.25
N THR A 22 9.94 2.11 0.24
CA THR A 22 8.46 2.18 0.16
C THR A 22 7.96 2.30 -1.30
N GLU A 23 8.65 1.74 -2.29
CA GLU A 23 8.16 1.66 -3.67
C GLU A 23 7.36 0.37 -3.88
N ASN A 24 6.31 0.14 -3.10
CA ASN A 24 5.27 -0.82 -3.51
C ASN A 24 4.40 -0.12 -4.55
N LYS A 25 4.90 0.12 -5.76
CA LYS A 25 4.01 0.41 -6.89
C LYS A 25 3.59 -0.92 -7.50
N THR A 26 2.86 -1.73 -6.74
CA THR A 26 2.17 -2.88 -7.32
C THR A 26 0.97 -2.35 -8.10
N THR A 27 1.17 -2.22 -9.40
CA THR A 27 0.12 -2.19 -10.42
C THR A 27 -0.60 -3.55 -10.42
N ALA A 28 -1.37 -3.83 -9.37
CA ALA A 28 -2.30 -4.94 -9.34
C ALA A 28 -3.51 -4.50 -8.54
N SER A 29 -4.45 -3.86 -9.25
CA SER A 29 -5.87 -3.91 -8.88
C SER A 29 -6.14 -3.51 -7.42
N GLU A 30 -6.02 -2.21 -7.16
CA GLU A 30 -6.06 -1.61 -5.82
C GLU A 30 -7.33 -1.99 -5.05
N ILE A 31 -7.20 -2.28 -3.76
CA ILE A 31 -8.32 -2.53 -2.86
C ILE A 31 -8.98 -1.20 -2.52
N ARG A 32 -10.31 -1.15 -2.62
CA ARG A 32 -11.10 0.07 -2.42
C ARG A 32 -11.85 0.01 -1.10
N LYS A 33 -11.41 0.75 -0.09
CA LYS A 33 -12.18 0.93 1.15
C LYS A 33 -13.31 1.92 0.92
N SER A 34 -14.54 1.55 1.23
CA SER A 34 -15.67 2.48 1.24
C SER A 34 -15.57 3.45 2.40
N ALA A 35 -15.68 4.76 2.13
CA ALA A 35 -15.66 5.77 3.18
C ALA A 35 -16.98 5.82 4.01
N LYS A 36 -18.06 5.19 3.53
CA LYS A 36 -19.36 5.18 4.22
C LYS A 36 -19.56 4.01 5.16
N SER A 37 -18.89 2.89 4.87
CA SER A 37 -19.09 1.63 5.58
C SER A 37 -17.78 1.04 6.11
N ASP A 38 -16.66 1.70 5.84
CA ASP A 38 -15.30 1.21 6.09
C ASP A 38 -15.03 -0.17 5.50
N ILE A 39 -15.80 -0.63 4.50
CA ILE A 39 -15.65 -1.96 3.92
C ILE A 39 -14.58 -1.99 2.81
N CYS A 40 -13.67 -2.95 2.86
CA CYS A 40 -12.63 -3.19 1.84
C CYS A 40 -13.19 -4.00 0.65
N TYR A 41 -13.25 -3.39 -0.54
CA TYR A 41 -13.69 -4.06 -1.76
C TYR A 41 -12.51 -4.44 -2.65
N ALA A 42 -12.43 -5.72 -3.01
CA ALA A 42 -11.52 -6.17 -4.04
C ALA A 42 -11.97 -5.70 -5.44
N PRO A 43 -11.03 -5.46 -6.37
CA PRO A 43 -11.27 -5.08 -7.77
C PRO A 43 -12.14 -6.11 -8.52
N SER A 44 -12.08 -7.38 -8.12
CA SER A 44 -12.91 -8.47 -8.65
C SER A 44 -14.37 -8.41 -8.19
N SER A 45 -14.71 -7.56 -7.21
CA SER A 45 -16.07 -7.45 -6.69
C SER A 45 -16.96 -6.59 -7.57
N LYS A 46 -18.20 -7.05 -7.83
CA LYS A 46 -19.24 -6.25 -8.55
C LYS A 46 -19.51 -4.89 -7.88
N SER A 47 -19.29 -4.80 -6.57
CA SER A 47 -19.49 -3.56 -5.81
C SER A 47 -18.32 -2.57 -5.95
N TYR A 48 -17.18 -3.00 -6.48
CA TYR A 48 -15.99 -2.15 -6.65
C TYR A 48 -16.29 -0.88 -7.44
N LYS A 49 -17.02 -0.98 -8.56
CA LYS A 49 -17.41 0.19 -9.39
C LYS A 49 -18.53 1.04 -8.78
N LYS A 50 -19.30 0.49 -7.83
CA LYS A 50 -20.48 1.15 -7.24
C LYS A 50 -20.12 2.09 -6.10
N VAL A 51 -19.05 1.77 -5.37
CA VAL A 51 -18.49 2.71 -4.39
C VAL A 51 -18.13 3.99 -5.15
N LYS A 52 -18.45 5.17 -4.62
CA LYS A 52 -18.06 6.47 -5.21
C LYS A 52 -17.04 7.19 -4.34
N LYS A 53 -17.20 7.08 -3.02
CA LYS A 53 -16.32 7.65 -2.00
C LYS A 53 -15.48 6.53 -1.40
N PHE A 54 -14.17 6.59 -1.64
CA PHE A 54 -13.27 5.51 -1.29
C PHE A 54 -11.85 5.96 -1.07
N THR A 55 -11.13 5.11 -0.35
CA THR A 55 -9.67 5.17 -0.24
C THR A 55 -9.10 3.92 -0.89
N THR A 56 -8.09 4.09 -1.75
CA THR A 56 -7.36 2.99 -2.38
C THR A 56 -6.24 2.50 -1.46
N TYR A 57 -6.06 1.18 -1.44
CA TYR A 57 -4.99 0.50 -0.72
C TYR A 57 -4.33 -0.50 -1.66
N LYS A 58 -3.05 -0.79 -1.45
CA LYS A 58 -2.31 -1.70 -2.32
C LYS A 58 -2.69 -3.15 -2.05
N THR A 59 -3.02 -3.46 -0.79
CA THR A 59 -3.40 -4.80 -0.37
C THR A 59 -4.65 -4.78 0.51
N LEU A 60 -5.26 -5.96 0.66
CA LEU A 60 -6.42 -6.13 1.53
C LEU A 60 -6.00 -5.94 3.00
N ASP A 61 -4.81 -6.41 3.34
CA ASP A 61 -4.21 -6.28 4.67
C ASP A 61 -3.99 -4.83 5.07
N GLU A 62 -3.48 -3.98 4.16
CA GLU A 62 -3.35 -2.54 4.39
C GLU A 62 -4.70 -1.88 4.63
N CYS A 63 -5.73 -2.28 3.86
CA CYS A 63 -7.07 -1.75 4.06
C CYS A 63 -7.64 -2.13 5.44
N VAL A 64 -7.40 -3.36 5.90
CA VAL A 64 -7.82 -3.82 7.23
C VAL A 64 -7.02 -3.12 8.34
N ALA A 65 -5.71 -2.96 8.16
CA ALA A 65 -4.85 -2.22 9.08
C ALA A 65 -5.27 -0.74 9.21
N ALA A 66 -5.78 -0.13 8.13
CA ALA A 66 -6.36 1.21 8.13
C ALA A 66 -7.78 1.27 8.73
N GLY A 67 -8.20 0.25 9.49
CA GLY A 67 -9.51 0.17 10.13
C GLY A 67 -10.63 -0.27 9.20
N GLY A 68 -10.30 -0.85 8.05
CA GLY A 68 -11.28 -1.40 7.12
C GLY A 68 -11.81 -2.76 7.56
N LYS A 69 -13.08 -3.01 7.28
CA LYS A 69 -13.75 -4.30 7.53
C LYS A 69 -13.85 -5.07 6.23
N LEU A 70 -13.64 -6.38 6.31
CA LEU A 70 -13.92 -7.23 5.16
C LEU A 70 -15.44 -7.34 4.96
N PRO A 71 -15.92 -7.28 3.70
CA PRO A 71 -17.32 -7.53 3.42
C PRO A 71 -17.66 -8.94 3.91
N LYS A 72 -18.81 -9.08 4.57
CA LYS A 72 -19.32 -10.38 4.99
C LYS A 72 -19.66 -11.21 3.74
N ALA A 73 -18.70 -11.95 3.22
CA ALA A 73 -18.89 -12.84 2.08
C ALA A 73 -18.96 -14.31 2.55
N PRO A 74 -19.75 -15.19 1.90
CA PRO A 74 -19.51 -16.62 2.00
C PRO A 74 -18.10 -16.90 1.43
N ALA A 75 -17.22 -17.40 2.28
CA ALA A 75 -15.83 -17.69 1.97
C ALA A 75 -15.67 -18.59 0.72
N LYS A 76 -15.08 -18.08 -0.36
CA LYS A 76 -14.43 -18.86 -1.45
C LYS A 76 -13.44 -17.91 -2.15
N LYS A 77 -12.13 -18.15 -2.27
CA LYS A 77 -11.23 -19.23 -1.86
C LYS A 77 -9.90 -18.59 -1.45
N LYS A 78 -9.38 -18.99 -0.29
CA LYS A 78 -7.93 -19.04 -0.03
C LYS A 78 -7.35 -19.97 -1.09
N ALA A 79 -6.58 -19.43 -2.04
CA ALA A 79 -5.74 -20.26 -2.88
C ALA A 79 -4.63 -20.80 -1.97
N ALA A 80 -4.65 -22.12 -1.77
CA ALA A 80 -3.55 -22.87 -1.17
C ALA A 80 -2.39 -22.94 -2.16
#